data_AF-A0A674IUN1-F1
#
_entry.id   AF-A0A674IUN1-F1
#
_cell.length_a   1.000
_cell.length_b   1.000
_cell.length_c   1.000
_cell.angle_alpha   90.00
_cell.angle_beta   90.00
_cell.angle_gamma   90.00
#
_symmetry.space_group_name_H-M   'P 1'
#
loop_
_entity.id
_entity.type
_entity.pdbx_description
1 polymer ?
#
loop_
_entity_poly.entity_id
_entity_poly.type
_entity_poly.pdbx_seq_one_letter_code
_entity_poly.pdbx_strand_id
1 'polypeptide(L)'
;MDLLTFPRYNPNDIITHIRNQILTGSEAKNLSKNDLFPNPKPEVLHMIFMRTLQNVYGIRLEHFYMMPVNADIMYPQIVEGFLPIFLLCSSFPIMGHIETKTLILCYSSLLEAKRTARFLSGILNFIHFQESRREIYMEFQWAYKSALEKIQQLQTANQEAAVKLEKLDTIPVEQKAEFKQLSDDIQELQQVLNQDYRQKTVSLQEVTSQKKAEVAERTRSLNQLKVTMATLKEEQEQLESKIVESPEELKNYKEHMKETVQKLKKTKVRNLEDQIENGQIELKNAATDEMSLKRLVNAKREKLSTAEIRIKKKHEDVEQYKRTVFEYCNRVQEKRGAVYEKVTAIHKEIQQVRLKVQQLNENTEKEKMKAQEIYLNLRAGLEKYHEALAKIAESYAASRDEKTTS
;
A
#
# COMPACT_ATOMS: atom_id res chain seq x y z
N MET A 1 -36.47 39.85 -63.15
CA MET A 1 -35.49 38.79 -63.44
C MET A 1 -35.42 37.89 -62.21
N ASP A 2 -35.20 36.58 -62.37
CA ASP A 2 -35.01 35.68 -61.23
C ASP A 2 -33.69 36.01 -60.52
N LEU A 3 -33.74 36.59 -59.32
CA LEU A 3 -32.58 36.62 -58.43
C LEU A 3 -32.35 35.19 -57.90
N LEU A 4 -31.34 34.52 -58.45
CA LEU A 4 -30.81 33.30 -57.87
C LEU A 4 -29.81 33.68 -56.78
N THR A 5 -29.97 33.09 -55.60
CA THR A 5 -29.13 33.31 -54.42
C THR A 5 -27.78 32.59 -54.49
N PHE A 6 -27.53 31.81 -55.55
CA PHE A 6 -26.30 31.06 -55.77
C PHE A 6 -25.77 31.21 -57.21
N PRO A 7 -24.43 31.21 -57.42
CA PRO A 7 -23.82 31.21 -58.74
C PRO A 7 -24.33 30.08 -59.66
N ARG A 8 -24.59 30.41 -60.92
CA ARG A 8 -24.98 29.44 -61.95
C ARG A 8 -23.75 29.01 -62.75
N TYR A 9 -23.41 27.73 -62.65
CA TYR A 9 -22.33 27.12 -63.43
C TYR A 9 -22.71 26.95 -64.91
N ASN A 10 -21.72 26.93 -65.80
CA ASN A 10 -21.97 26.61 -67.21
C ASN A 10 -22.05 25.08 -67.43
N PRO A 11 -22.66 24.60 -68.54
CA PRO A 11 -22.85 23.16 -68.79
C PRO A 11 -21.57 22.30 -68.74
N ASN A 12 -20.39 22.85 -69.05
CA ASN A 12 -19.12 22.12 -68.98
C ASN A 12 -18.64 21.99 -67.53
N ASP A 13 -18.74 23.06 -66.74
CA ASP A 13 -18.36 23.06 -65.32
C ASP A 13 -19.27 22.10 -64.55
N ILE A 14 -20.58 22.11 -64.83
CA ILE A 14 -21.58 21.21 -64.22
C ILE A 14 -21.16 19.75 -64.41
N ILE A 15 -20.81 19.34 -65.63
CA ILE A 15 -20.30 17.99 -65.91
C ILE A 15 -19.01 17.72 -65.12
N THR A 16 -18.08 18.67 -65.12
CA THR A 16 -16.76 18.51 -64.46
C THR A 16 -16.90 18.32 -62.95
N HIS A 17 -17.70 19.16 -62.28
CA HIS A 17 -17.96 19.06 -60.84
C HIS A 17 -18.73 17.78 -60.49
N ILE A 18 -19.79 17.41 -61.24
CA ILE A 18 -20.54 16.16 -61.00
C ILE A 18 -19.63 14.92 -61.09
N ARG A 19 -18.72 14.88 -62.08
CA ARG A 19 -17.73 13.80 -62.23
C ARG A 19 -16.73 13.71 -61.07
N ASN A 20 -16.41 14.84 -60.44
CA ASN A 20 -15.35 14.93 -59.44
C ASN A 20 -15.88 14.86 -57.99
N GLN A 21 -17.17 15.18 -57.75
CA GLN A 21 -17.73 15.40 -56.41
C GLN A 21 -18.99 14.57 -56.10
N ILE A 22 -19.65 13.99 -57.12
CA ILE A 22 -20.92 13.25 -56.94
C ILE A 22 -20.81 11.82 -57.46
N LEU A 23 -20.38 11.63 -58.71
CA LEU A 23 -20.25 10.32 -59.34
C LEU A 23 -18.90 9.68 -59.09
N THR A 24 -18.82 8.34 -59.25
CA THR A 24 -17.57 7.59 -59.03
C THR A 24 -17.25 6.64 -60.19
N GLY A 25 -15.97 6.24 -60.31
CA GLY A 25 -15.56 5.15 -61.19
C GLY A 25 -16.00 5.28 -62.65
N SER A 26 -16.83 4.33 -63.11
CA SER A 26 -17.40 4.30 -64.46
C SER A 26 -18.51 5.33 -64.68
N GLU A 27 -19.29 5.68 -63.66
CA GLU A 27 -20.38 6.67 -63.75
C GLU A 27 -19.83 8.04 -64.16
N ALA A 28 -18.74 8.47 -63.50
CA ALA A 28 -18.05 9.72 -63.81
C ALA A 28 -17.40 9.70 -65.21
N LYS A 29 -16.81 8.57 -65.62
CA LYS A 29 -16.19 8.44 -66.95
C LYS A 29 -17.23 8.49 -68.07
N ASN A 30 -18.38 7.85 -67.87
CA ASN A 30 -19.42 7.70 -68.89
C ASN A 30 -20.34 8.92 -69.02
N LEU A 31 -20.53 9.70 -67.95
CA LEU A 31 -21.32 10.94 -68.00
C LEU A 31 -20.75 11.91 -69.04
N SER A 32 -21.54 12.27 -70.05
CA SER A 32 -21.20 13.27 -71.07
C SER A 32 -22.13 14.49 -71.01
N LYS A 33 -21.73 15.58 -71.66
CA LYS A 33 -22.56 16.80 -71.78
C LYS A 33 -23.93 16.52 -72.42
N ASN A 34 -23.96 15.60 -73.38
CA ASN A 34 -25.16 15.24 -74.16
C ASN A 34 -26.18 14.44 -73.34
N ASP A 35 -25.80 13.93 -72.17
CA ASP A 35 -26.72 13.24 -71.26
C ASP A 35 -27.53 14.21 -70.38
N LEU A 36 -27.09 15.47 -70.26
CA LEU A 36 -27.74 16.50 -69.45
C LEU A 36 -28.24 17.71 -70.27
N PHE A 37 -27.66 17.96 -71.46
CA PHE A 37 -27.94 19.16 -72.25
C PHE A 37 -27.85 18.88 -73.77
N PRO A 38 -28.77 19.40 -74.62
CA PRO A 38 -29.92 20.25 -74.28
C PRO A 38 -31.12 19.46 -73.74
N ASN A 39 -31.14 18.14 -73.93
CA ASN A 39 -32.23 17.26 -73.52
C ASN A 39 -31.70 16.31 -72.42
N PRO A 40 -32.03 16.53 -71.14
CA PRO A 40 -31.53 15.71 -70.05
C PRO A 40 -32.15 14.31 -70.06
N LYS A 41 -31.32 13.28 -69.85
CA LYS A 41 -31.77 11.88 -69.67
C LYS A 41 -32.27 11.67 -68.24
N PRO A 42 -33.53 11.25 -68.02
CA PRO A 42 -34.09 11.08 -66.68
C PRO A 42 -33.29 10.12 -65.79
N GLU A 43 -32.75 9.04 -66.36
CA GLU A 43 -32.03 7.98 -65.66
C GLU A 43 -30.68 8.50 -65.13
N VAL A 44 -30.01 9.33 -65.92
CA VAL A 44 -28.72 9.95 -65.56
C VAL A 44 -28.93 11.00 -64.46
N LEU A 45 -30.01 11.77 -64.52
CA LEU A 45 -30.38 12.69 -63.45
C LEU A 45 -30.79 11.97 -62.17
N HIS A 46 -31.58 10.89 -62.27
CA HIS A 46 -31.92 10.04 -61.14
C HIS A 46 -30.64 9.54 -60.43
N MET A 47 -29.69 8.97 -61.18
CA MET A 47 -28.38 8.54 -60.65
C MET A 47 -27.64 9.68 -59.92
N ILE A 48 -27.56 10.88 -60.53
CA ILE A 48 -26.88 12.04 -59.94
C ILE A 48 -27.57 12.50 -58.64
N PHE A 49 -28.90 12.57 -58.61
CA PHE A 49 -29.65 12.99 -57.43
C PHE A 49 -29.57 11.94 -56.30
N MET A 50 -29.61 10.64 -56.62
CA MET A 50 -29.38 9.55 -55.67
C MET A 50 -27.98 9.64 -55.06
N ARG A 51 -26.94 9.73 -55.89
CA ARG A 51 -25.54 9.87 -55.45
C ARG A 51 -25.33 11.13 -54.60
N THR A 52 -25.99 12.24 -54.94
CA THR A 52 -25.99 13.48 -54.14
C THR A 52 -26.52 13.22 -52.72
N LEU A 53 -27.68 12.56 -52.58
CA LEU A 53 -28.26 12.26 -51.27
C LEU A 53 -27.43 11.24 -50.46
N GLN A 54 -26.83 10.25 -51.14
CA GLN A 54 -25.90 9.30 -50.51
C GLN A 54 -24.68 10.04 -49.92
N ASN A 55 -24.05 10.93 -50.70
CA ASN A 55 -22.85 11.66 -50.28
C ASN A 55 -23.12 12.72 -49.20
N VAL A 56 -24.28 13.38 -49.23
CA VAL A 56 -24.62 14.47 -48.28
C VAL A 56 -25.17 13.93 -46.96
N TYR A 57 -26.10 12.97 -47.00
CA TYR A 57 -26.85 12.52 -45.83
C TYR A 57 -26.45 11.11 -45.33
N GLY A 58 -25.51 10.43 -46.00
CA GLY A 58 -25.10 9.06 -45.63
C GLY A 58 -26.16 7.98 -45.90
N ILE A 59 -27.18 8.32 -46.70
CA ILE A 59 -28.27 7.42 -47.09
C ILE A 59 -27.68 6.26 -47.91
N ARG A 60 -28.10 5.02 -47.65
CA ARG A 60 -27.66 3.83 -48.39
C ARG A 60 -28.64 3.49 -49.52
N LEU A 61 -28.21 2.71 -50.51
CA LEU A 61 -29.07 2.36 -51.65
C LEU A 61 -30.39 1.69 -51.21
N GLU A 62 -30.31 0.80 -50.20
CA GLU A 62 -31.46 0.13 -49.59
C GLU A 62 -32.54 1.10 -49.06
N HIS A 63 -32.16 2.28 -48.57
CA HIS A 63 -33.09 3.24 -47.97
C HIS A 63 -34.06 3.82 -48.99
N PHE A 64 -33.67 3.87 -50.27
CA PHE A 64 -34.52 4.30 -51.38
C PHE A 64 -35.56 3.26 -51.80
N TYR A 65 -35.54 2.05 -51.24
CA TYR A 65 -36.53 0.99 -51.48
C TYR A 65 -37.34 0.67 -50.22
N MET A 66 -37.30 1.54 -49.20
CA MET A 66 -38.05 1.35 -47.96
C MET A 66 -39.51 1.78 -48.13
N MET A 67 -40.44 0.83 -48.01
CA MET A 67 -41.87 1.10 -48.02
C MET A 67 -42.29 1.94 -46.79
N PRO A 68 -43.05 3.03 -46.94
CA PRO A 68 -43.68 3.71 -45.81
C PRO A 68 -44.67 2.76 -45.11
N VAL A 69 -44.51 2.55 -43.80
CA VAL A 69 -45.30 1.59 -43.01
C VAL A 69 -46.81 1.94 -42.97
N ASN A 70 -47.15 3.18 -43.30
CA ASN A 70 -48.51 3.70 -43.41
C ASN A 70 -49.10 3.69 -44.83
N ALA A 71 -48.41 3.08 -45.81
CA ALA A 71 -48.91 2.93 -47.18
C ALA A 71 -49.59 1.56 -47.36
N ASP A 72 -50.92 1.54 -47.28
CA ASP A 72 -51.74 0.35 -47.52
C ASP A 72 -51.80 0.02 -49.03
N ILE A 73 -50.81 -0.73 -49.51
CA ILE A 73 -50.63 -1.07 -50.92
C ILE A 73 -50.85 -2.56 -51.13
N MET A 74 -51.94 -2.90 -51.81
CA MET A 74 -52.39 -4.28 -52.09
C MET A 74 -51.35 -5.16 -52.80
N TYR A 75 -50.42 -4.57 -53.55
CA TYR A 75 -49.36 -5.28 -54.29
C TYR A 75 -48.00 -4.55 -54.18
N PRO A 76 -47.25 -4.70 -53.08
CA PRO A 76 -46.01 -3.96 -52.82
C PRO A 76 -44.92 -4.14 -53.90
N GLN A 77 -44.90 -5.29 -54.57
CA GLN A 77 -43.90 -5.62 -55.60
C GLN A 77 -44.09 -4.79 -56.88
N ILE A 78 -45.31 -4.31 -57.17
CA ILE A 78 -45.59 -3.51 -58.37
C ILE A 78 -45.08 -2.08 -58.20
N VAL A 79 -45.03 -1.57 -56.96
CA VAL A 79 -44.57 -0.21 -56.65
C VAL A 79 -43.09 -0.12 -56.28
N GLU A 80 -42.38 -1.25 -56.17
CA GLU A 80 -40.96 -1.29 -55.79
C GLU A 80 -40.08 -0.41 -56.70
N GLY A 81 -40.31 -0.47 -58.02
CA GLY A 81 -39.64 0.40 -59.00
C GLY A 81 -39.99 1.89 -58.91
N PHE A 82 -41.01 2.26 -58.13
CA PHE A 82 -41.40 3.65 -57.85
C PHE A 82 -40.89 4.17 -56.50
N LEU A 83 -40.52 3.30 -55.55
CA LEU A 83 -40.03 3.73 -54.23
C LEU A 83 -38.81 4.68 -54.28
N PRO A 84 -37.79 4.45 -55.15
CA PRO A 84 -36.68 5.39 -55.24
C PRO A 84 -37.12 6.77 -55.75
N ILE A 85 -38.10 6.80 -56.65
CA ILE A 85 -38.65 8.04 -57.21
C ILE A 85 -39.40 8.82 -56.13
N PHE A 86 -40.28 8.15 -55.40
CA PHE A 86 -41.06 8.71 -54.29
C PHE A 86 -40.16 9.27 -53.17
N LEU A 87 -39.16 8.50 -52.75
CA LEU A 87 -38.26 8.89 -51.67
C LEU A 87 -37.28 9.97 -52.12
N LEU A 88 -36.80 9.95 -53.38
CA LEU A 88 -36.02 11.06 -53.94
C LEU A 88 -36.79 12.39 -53.87
N CYS A 89 -38.07 12.39 -54.27
CA CYS A 89 -38.94 13.57 -54.17
C CYS A 89 -39.18 14.03 -52.73
N SER A 90 -39.17 13.10 -51.77
CA SER A 90 -39.42 13.36 -50.33
C SER A 90 -38.17 13.82 -49.57
N SER A 91 -36.97 13.36 -49.93
CA SER A 91 -35.70 13.68 -49.23
C SER A 91 -35.01 14.95 -49.73
N PHE A 92 -35.10 15.28 -51.02
CA PHE A 92 -34.42 16.45 -51.59
C PHE A 92 -34.84 17.84 -51.03
N PRO A 93 -36.09 18.07 -50.57
CA PRO A 93 -36.48 19.34 -49.92
C PRO A 93 -35.65 19.70 -48.68
N ILE A 94 -34.99 18.72 -48.06
CA ILE A 94 -34.11 18.91 -46.89
C ILE A 94 -32.84 19.72 -47.27
N MET A 95 -32.54 19.89 -48.56
CA MET A 95 -31.41 20.69 -49.08
C MET A 95 -31.71 22.21 -49.18
N GLY A 96 -32.77 22.70 -48.53
CA GLY A 96 -32.95 24.09 -48.10
C GLY A 96 -33.30 25.17 -49.14
N HIS A 97 -32.82 25.04 -50.39
CA HIS A 97 -32.97 26.09 -51.43
C HIS A 97 -33.51 25.56 -52.77
N ILE A 98 -34.04 24.33 -52.77
CA ILE A 98 -34.41 23.59 -53.98
C ILE A 98 -35.91 23.36 -53.97
N GLU A 99 -36.65 24.07 -54.83
CA GLU A 99 -38.11 24.12 -54.80
C GLU A 99 -38.77 22.73 -54.85
N THR A 100 -39.62 22.42 -53.86
CA THR A 100 -40.44 21.20 -53.79
C THR A 100 -41.25 20.93 -55.06
N LYS A 101 -41.88 21.98 -55.64
CA LYS A 101 -42.63 21.87 -56.90
C LYS A 101 -41.75 21.47 -58.09
N THR A 102 -40.42 21.63 -58.03
CA THR A 102 -39.55 21.21 -59.12
C THR A 102 -39.24 19.72 -59.10
N LEU A 103 -39.01 19.05 -57.97
CA LEU A 103 -38.68 17.61 -58.03
C LEU A 103 -39.83 16.73 -58.54
N ILE A 104 -41.08 17.09 -58.25
CA ILE A 104 -42.25 16.42 -58.85
C ILE A 104 -42.25 16.64 -60.38
N LEU A 105 -41.86 17.83 -60.84
CA LEU A 105 -41.65 18.16 -62.25
C LEU A 105 -40.32 17.62 -62.84
N CYS A 106 -39.42 17.05 -62.04
CA CYS A 106 -38.20 16.39 -62.52
C CYS A 106 -38.47 14.98 -63.06
N TYR A 107 -39.57 14.35 -62.64
CA TYR A 107 -39.93 13.00 -63.08
C TYR A 107 -41.02 12.95 -64.15
N SER A 108 -41.84 14.01 -64.27
CA SER A 108 -42.48 14.30 -65.55
C SER A 108 -41.40 14.64 -66.59
N SER A 109 -41.55 14.16 -67.82
CA SER A 109 -40.59 14.29 -68.93
C SER A 109 -40.51 15.72 -69.53
N LEU A 110 -40.35 16.73 -68.66
CA LEU A 110 -40.47 18.17 -68.94
C LEU A 110 -39.30 18.99 -68.37
N LEU A 111 -38.15 18.36 -68.12
CA LEU A 111 -36.94 19.05 -67.68
C LEU A 111 -36.22 19.74 -68.84
N GLU A 112 -36.52 21.02 -69.04
CA GLU A 112 -35.69 21.88 -69.90
C GLU A 112 -34.25 21.95 -69.37
N ALA A 113 -33.24 21.94 -70.25
CA ALA A 113 -31.84 22.22 -69.91
C ALA A 113 -31.65 23.49 -69.06
N LYS A 114 -32.45 24.54 -69.29
CA LYS A 114 -32.43 25.78 -68.52
C LYS A 114 -32.78 25.56 -67.04
N ARG A 115 -33.69 24.63 -66.76
CA ARG A 115 -34.07 24.20 -65.40
C ARG A 115 -33.00 23.27 -64.84
N THR A 116 -32.65 22.19 -65.52
CA THR A 116 -31.63 21.22 -65.08
C THR A 116 -30.33 21.87 -64.63
N ALA A 117 -29.78 22.82 -65.40
CA ALA A 117 -28.57 23.53 -65.02
C ALA A 117 -28.72 24.41 -63.75
N ARG A 118 -29.92 24.93 -63.44
CA ARG A 118 -30.20 25.68 -62.19
C ARG A 118 -30.16 24.74 -60.99
N PHE A 119 -30.75 23.54 -61.10
CA PHE A 119 -30.85 22.57 -60.00
C PHE A 119 -29.49 21.94 -59.69
N LEU A 120 -28.76 21.51 -60.72
CA LEU A 120 -27.40 21.02 -60.57
C LEU A 120 -26.44 22.11 -60.04
N SER A 121 -26.62 23.38 -60.43
CA SER A 121 -25.85 24.48 -59.82
C SER A 121 -26.13 24.65 -58.33
N GLY A 122 -27.39 24.56 -57.89
CA GLY A 122 -27.74 24.66 -56.46
C GLY A 122 -27.07 23.56 -55.63
N ILE A 123 -27.17 22.32 -56.10
CA ILE A 123 -26.52 21.14 -55.48
C ILE A 123 -25.00 21.35 -55.39
N LEU A 124 -24.35 21.77 -56.47
CA LEU A 124 -22.90 21.96 -56.50
C LEU A 124 -22.45 23.09 -55.59
N ASN A 125 -23.18 24.20 -55.48
CA ASN A 125 -22.85 25.24 -54.50
C ASN A 125 -22.99 24.73 -53.06
N PHE A 126 -24.03 23.94 -52.76
CA PHE A 126 -24.19 23.31 -51.44
C PHE A 126 -23.03 22.37 -51.11
N ILE A 127 -22.61 21.52 -52.05
CA ILE A 127 -21.49 20.57 -51.84
C ILE A 127 -20.16 21.32 -51.63
N HIS A 128 -19.86 22.36 -52.43
CA HIS A 128 -18.67 23.19 -52.18
C HIS A 128 -18.71 23.88 -50.81
N PHE A 129 -19.89 24.37 -50.38
CA PHE A 129 -20.05 24.95 -49.05
C PHE A 129 -19.85 23.90 -47.96
N GLN A 130 -20.47 22.72 -48.05
CA GLN A 130 -20.30 21.62 -47.10
C GLN A 130 -18.82 21.22 -46.98
N GLU A 131 -18.10 21.11 -48.10
CA GLU A 131 -16.67 20.77 -48.10
C GLU A 131 -15.82 21.87 -47.44
N SER A 132 -16.12 23.15 -47.71
CA SER A 132 -15.46 24.30 -47.04
C SER A 132 -15.70 24.37 -45.52
N ARG A 133 -16.72 23.67 -45.02
CA ARG A 133 -17.03 23.52 -43.59
C ARG A 133 -16.55 22.19 -43.01
N ARG A 134 -16.17 21.22 -43.85
CA ARG A 134 -15.71 19.89 -43.41
C ARG A 134 -14.42 19.99 -42.62
N GLU A 135 -13.43 20.74 -43.09
CA GLU A 135 -12.12 20.88 -42.42
C GLU A 135 -12.29 21.34 -40.96
N ILE A 136 -12.99 22.47 -40.75
CA ILE A 136 -13.33 23.01 -39.43
C ILE A 136 -14.08 21.98 -38.57
N TYR A 137 -15.04 21.25 -39.13
CA TYR A 137 -15.76 20.20 -38.40
C TYR A 137 -14.84 19.03 -37.99
N MET A 138 -13.94 18.60 -38.88
CA MET A 138 -13.00 17.52 -38.62
C MET A 138 -11.98 17.90 -37.55
N GLU A 139 -11.52 19.16 -37.50
CA GLU A 139 -10.69 19.67 -36.40
C GLU A 139 -11.39 19.54 -35.04
N PHE A 140 -12.64 20.02 -34.94
CA PHE A 140 -13.43 19.90 -33.71
C PHE A 140 -13.72 18.43 -33.34
N GLN A 141 -14.04 17.58 -34.33
CA GLN A 141 -14.29 16.16 -34.11
C GLN A 141 -13.03 15.43 -33.63
N TRP A 142 -11.87 15.75 -34.19
CA TRP A 142 -10.58 15.19 -33.78
C TRP A 142 -10.20 15.66 -32.37
N ALA A 143 -10.34 16.95 -32.06
CA ALA A 143 -10.07 17.51 -30.73
C ALA A 143 -10.97 16.86 -29.66
N TYR A 144 -12.26 16.70 -29.94
CA TYR A 144 -13.21 16.02 -29.05
C TYR A 144 -12.86 14.54 -28.84
N LYS A 145 -12.49 13.81 -29.91
CA LYS A 145 -12.06 12.40 -29.82
C LYS A 145 -10.77 12.25 -29.02
N SER A 146 -9.78 13.11 -29.26
CA SER A 146 -8.52 13.15 -28.52
C SER A 146 -8.73 13.44 -27.02
N ALA A 147 -9.66 14.36 -26.69
CA ALA A 147 -10.05 14.61 -25.31
C ALA A 147 -10.72 13.39 -24.64
N LEU A 148 -11.61 12.68 -25.34
CA LEU A 148 -12.21 11.43 -24.84
C LEU A 148 -11.17 10.33 -24.61
N GLU A 149 -10.27 10.10 -25.56
CA GLU A 149 -9.17 9.12 -25.44
C GLU A 149 -8.26 9.45 -24.26
N LYS A 150 -7.95 10.74 -24.04
CA LYS A 150 -7.19 11.22 -22.89
C LYS A 150 -7.92 11.04 -21.56
N ILE A 151 -9.24 11.31 -21.51
CA ILE A 151 -10.07 11.05 -20.32
C ILE A 151 -10.06 9.56 -19.98
N GLN A 152 -10.21 8.67 -20.97
CA GLN A 152 -10.16 7.23 -20.75
C GLN A 152 -8.79 6.77 -20.24
N GLN A 153 -7.68 7.28 -20.80
CA GLN A 153 -6.32 7.00 -20.32
C GLN A 153 -6.11 7.45 -18.86
N LEU A 154 -6.55 8.66 -18.52
CA LEU A 154 -6.48 9.19 -17.15
C LEU A 154 -7.34 8.36 -16.17
N GLN A 155 -8.51 7.90 -16.60
CA GLN A 155 -9.40 7.06 -15.80
C GLN A 155 -8.80 5.67 -15.53
N THR A 156 -8.20 5.03 -16.54
CA THR A 156 -7.46 3.77 -16.35
C THR A 156 -6.26 3.96 -15.42
N ALA A 157 -5.44 5.00 -15.62
CA ALA A 157 -4.30 5.29 -14.77
C ALA A 157 -4.71 5.57 -13.31
N ASN A 158 -5.86 6.22 -13.09
CA ASN A 158 -6.46 6.40 -11.76
C ASN A 158 -6.91 5.08 -11.13
N GLN A 159 -7.49 4.15 -11.91
CA GLN A 159 -7.86 2.81 -11.42
C GLN A 159 -6.62 1.99 -11.04
N GLU A 160 -5.57 2.00 -11.87
CA GLU A 160 -4.28 1.36 -11.56
C GLU A 160 -3.64 1.96 -10.30
N ALA A 161 -3.66 3.29 -10.17
CA ALA A 161 -3.16 3.99 -8.99
C ALA A 161 -3.97 3.65 -7.72
N ALA A 162 -5.30 3.54 -7.83
CA ALA A 162 -6.17 3.11 -6.73
C ALA A 162 -5.87 1.68 -6.29
N VAL A 163 -5.73 0.73 -7.23
CA VAL A 163 -5.35 -0.67 -6.94
C VAL A 163 -3.92 -0.76 -6.36
N LYS A 164 -2.97 0.10 -6.79
CA LYS A 164 -1.65 0.19 -6.12
C LYS A 164 -1.79 0.73 -4.69
N LEU A 165 -2.64 1.74 -4.48
CA LEU A 165 -2.87 2.35 -3.15
C LEU A 165 -3.51 1.32 -2.19
N GLU A 166 -4.53 0.60 -2.63
CA GLU A 166 -5.15 -0.52 -1.88
C GLU A 166 -4.09 -1.56 -1.47
N LYS A 167 -3.24 -2.00 -2.41
CA LYS A 167 -2.14 -2.95 -2.15
C LYS A 167 -1.07 -2.42 -1.18
N LEU A 168 -0.92 -1.11 -1.02
CA LEU A 168 0.00 -0.48 -0.07
C LEU A 168 -0.64 -0.23 1.30
N ASP A 169 -1.93 0.09 1.35
CA ASP A 169 -2.69 0.22 2.60
C ASP A 169 -3.00 -1.18 3.21
N THR A 170 -3.02 -2.26 2.42
CA THR A 170 -3.00 -3.64 2.94
C THR A 170 -1.62 -4.05 3.43
N ILE A 171 -1.49 -4.37 4.73
CA ILE A 171 -0.28 -4.95 5.30
C ILE A 171 0.01 -6.32 4.64
N PRO A 172 1.17 -6.53 3.98
CA PRO A 172 1.52 -7.81 3.36
C PRO A 172 1.51 -8.97 4.35
N VAL A 173 1.16 -10.17 3.89
CA VAL A 173 1.03 -11.36 4.75
C VAL A 173 2.36 -11.71 5.41
N GLU A 174 3.45 -11.48 4.69
CA GLU A 174 4.84 -11.67 5.12
C GLU A 174 5.20 -10.68 6.24
N GLN A 175 4.86 -9.40 6.09
CA GLN A 175 5.09 -8.38 7.12
C GLN A 175 4.22 -8.60 8.35
N LYS A 176 2.98 -9.08 8.16
CA LYS A 176 2.07 -9.48 9.24
C LYS A 176 2.59 -10.71 9.99
N ALA A 177 3.24 -11.64 9.30
CA ALA A 177 3.93 -12.78 9.90
C ALA A 177 5.22 -12.36 10.62
N GLU A 178 6.07 -11.52 10.01
CA GLU A 178 7.26 -10.91 10.65
C GLU A 178 6.88 -10.20 11.96
N PHE A 179 5.84 -9.35 11.93
CA PHE A 179 5.37 -8.62 13.11
C PHE A 179 4.79 -9.56 14.18
N LYS A 180 3.98 -10.56 13.79
CA LYS A 180 3.46 -11.53 14.74
C LYS A 180 4.60 -12.32 15.41
N GLN A 181 5.55 -12.83 14.63
CA GLN A 181 6.68 -13.58 15.18
C GLN A 181 7.56 -12.70 16.07
N LEU A 182 7.77 -11.43 15.74
CA LEU A 182 8.42 -10.46 16.65
C LEU A 182 7.64 -10.27 17.96
N SER A 183 6.30 -10.27 17.92
CA SER A 183 5.47 -10.18 19.13
C SER A 183 5.54 -11.47 19.96
N ASP A 184 5.53 -12.64 19.31
CA ASP A 184 5.64 -13.95 19.94
C ASP A 184 7.05 -14.11 20.58
N ASP A 185 8.13 -13.79 19.85
CA ASP A 185 9.54 -13.73 20.32
C ASP A 185 9.67 -12.85 21.59
N ILE A 186 9.05 -11.65 21.59
CA ILE A 186 9.07 -10.71 22.72
C ILE A 186 8.28 -11.25 23.92
N GLN A 187 7.16 -11.92 23.69
CA GLN A 187 6.34 -12.48 24.77
C GLN A 187 7.01 -13.70 25.42
N GLU A 188 7.68 -14.55 24.64
CA GLU A 188 8.49 -15.67 25.16
C GLU A 188 9.66 -15.15 26.02
N LEU A 189 10.43 -14.17 25.52
CA LEU A 189 11.48 -13.48 26.28
C LEU A 189 10.96 -12.98 27.64
N GLN A 190 9.80 -12.32 27.65
CA GLN A 190 9.20 -11.80 28.87
C GLN A 190 8.77 -12.90 29.83
N GLN A 191 8.22 -14.03 29.35
CA GLN A 191 7.90 -15.16 30.22
C GLN A 191 9.15 -15.79 30.82
N VAL A 192 10.15 -16.14 29.99
CA VAL A 192 11.40 -16.76 30.43
C VAL A 192 12.11 -15.88 31.45
N LEU A 193 12.28 -14.59 31.16
CA LEU A 193 12.94 -13.65 32.08
C LEU A 193 12.21 -13.52 33.42
N ASN A 194 10.88 -13.43 33.42
CA ASN A 194 10.09 -13.34 34.66
C ASN A 194 10.13 -14.65 35.47
N GLN A 195 10.10 -15.80 34.81
CA GLN A 195 10.12 -17.11 35.45
C GLN A 195 11.50 -17.40 36.08
N ASP A 196 12.57 -17.13 35.34
CA ASP A 196 13.95 -17.30 35.78
C ASP A 196 14.33 -16.30 36.91
N TYR A 197 13.82 -15.06 36.85
CA TYR A 197 13.94 -14.07 37.94
C TYR A 197 13.23 -14.53 39.22
N ARG A 198 12.00 -15.07 39.12
CA ARG A 198 11.28 -15.66 40.27
C ARG A 198 12.06 -16.83 40.86
N GLN A 199 12.56 -17.75 40.03
CA GLN A 199 13.29 -18.93 40.48
C GLN A 199 14.62 -18.58 41.18
N LYS A 200 15.38 -17.62 40.64
CA LYS A 200 16.59 -17.08 41.29
C LYS A 200 16.27 -16.36 42.61
N THR A 201 15.18 -15.59 42.67
CA THR A 201 14.72 -14.93 43.90
C THR A 201 14.40 -15.95 45.01
N VAL A 202 13.63 -17.00 44.70
CA VAL A 202 13.34 -18.09 45.65
C VAL A 202 14.62 -18.79 46.12
N SER A 203 15.52 -19.14 45.19
CA SER A 203 16.79 -19.81 45.51
C SER A 203 17.69 -18.95 46.42
N LEU A 204 17.74 -17.64 46.20
CA LEU A 204 18.48 -16.69 47.05
C LEU A 204 17.85 -16.55 48.45
N GLN A 205 16.53 -16.51 48.53
CA GLN A 205 15.79 -16.41 49.80
C GLN A 205 15.93 -17.69 50.64
N GLU A 206 15.94 -18.87 49.99
CA GLU A 206 16.17 -20.17 50.62
C GLU A 206 17.58 -20.27 51.21
N VAL A 207 18.63 -19.98 50.41
CA VAL A 207 20.02 -19.95 50.87
C VAL A 207 20.24 -18.92 51.99
N THR A 208 19.60 -17.75 51.89
CA THR A 208 19.64 -16.71 52.94
C THR A 208 19.00 -17.19 54.24
N SER A 209 17.87 -17.92 54.15
CA SER A 209 17.17 -18.47 55.31
C SER A 209 17.99 -19.59 55.97
N GLN A 210 18.58 -20.48 55.19
CA GLN A 210 19.50 -21.52 55.66
C GLN A 210 20.72 -20.91 56.37
N LYS A 211 21.30 -19.82 55.85
CA LYS A 211 22.43 -19.14 56.48
C LYS A 211 22.05 -18.39 57.76
N LYS A 212 20.85 -17.80 57.83
CA LYS A 212 20.33 -17.23 59.09
C LYS A 212 20.17 -18.31 60.18
N ALA A 213 19.69 -19.51 59.82
CA ALA A 213 19.59 -20.63 60.75
C ALA A 213 20.96 -21.10 61.24
N GLU A 214 21.93 -21.33 60.33
CA GLU A 214 23.29 -21.74 60.72
C GLU A 214 23.97 -20.69 61.63
N VAL A 215 23.78 -19.39 61.37
CA VAL A 215 24.30 -18.33 62.26
C VAL A 215 23.65 -18.39 63.64
N ALA A 216 22.32 -18.50 63.73
CA ALA A 216 21.61 -18.56 65.01
C ALA A 216 22.01 -19.78 65.85
N GLU A 217 22.23 -20.94 65.22
CA GLU A 217 22.75 -22.14 65.85
C GLU A 217 24.16 -21.92 66.42
N ARG A 218 25.09 -21.37 65.63
CA ARG A 218 26.45 -21.04 66.10
C ARG A 218 26.45 -20.03 67.24
N THR A 219 25.55 -19.04 67.22
CA THR A 219 25.40 -18.07 68.31
C THR A 219 24.95 -18.75 69.61
N ARG A 220 24.04 -19.74 69.55
CA ARG A 220 23.68 -20.55 70.73
C ARG A 220 24.88 -21.32 71.27
N SER A 221 25.60 -22.06 70.43
CA SER A 221 26.80 -22.82 70.83
C SER A 221 27.88 -21.93 71.46
N LEU A 222 28.12 -20.75 70.89
CA LEU A 222 29.08 -19.78 71.42
C LEU A 222 28.68 -19.26 72.81
N ASN A 223 27.40 -18.96 73.03
CA ASN A 223 26.92 -18.52 74.33
C ASN A 223 26.98 -19.64 75.37
N GLN A 224 26.70 -20.89 74.99
CA GLN A 224 26.83 -22.06 75.85
C GLN A 224 28.29 -22.29 76.28
N LEU A 225 29.25 -22.15 75.35
CA LEU A 225 30.69 -22.18 75.63
C LEU A 225 31.15 -21.09 76.61
N LYS A 226 30.56 -19.89 76.55
CA LYS A 226 30.86 -18.81 77.52
C LYS A 226 30.40 -19.16 78.93
N VAL A 227 29.27 -19.85 79.09
CA VAL A 227 28.76 -20.29 80.41
C VAL A 227 29.66 -21.37 81.01
N THR A 228 30.12 -22.34 80.22
CA THR A 228 31.09 -23.35 80.69
C THR A 228 32.46 -22.73 81.00
N MET A 229 32.88 -21.69 80.27
CA MET A 229 34.13 -20.97 80.56
C MET A 229 34.05 -20.14 81.85
N ALA A 230 32.87 -19.63 82.22
CA ALA A 230 32.67 -18.90 83.46
C ALA A 230 32.71 -19.84 84.69
N THR A 231 32.01 -20.97 84.63
CA THR A 231 31.96 -21.96 85.72
C THR A 231 33.33 -22.60 86.00
N LEU A 232 34.09 -22.98 84.96
CA LEU A 232 35.48 -23.45 85.13
C LEU A 232 36.39 -22.39 85.77
N LYS A 233 36.05 -21.10 85.66
CA LYS A 233 36.80 -20.00 86.27
C LYS A 233 36.46 -19.79 87.75
N GLU A 234 35.19 -19.99 88.13
CA GLU A 234 34.77 -20.06 89.54
C GLU A 234 35.40 -21.29 90.24
N GLU A 235 35.54 -22.42 89.55
CA GLU A 235 36.26 -23.59 90.05
C GLU A 235 37.77 -23.32 90.22
N GLN A 236 38.41 -22.58 89.30
CA GLN A 236 39.79 -22.13 89.44
C GLN A 236 39.98 -21.23 90.67
N GLU A 237 39.14 -20.18 90.80
CA GLU A 237 39.23 -19.22 91.91
C GLU A 237 38.92 -19.88 93.28
N GLN A 238 38.10 -20.95 93.31
CA GLN A 238 37.93 -21.79 94.50
C GLN A 238 39.16 -22.65 94.82
N LEU A 239 39.88 -23.17 93.83
CA LEU A 239 41.07 -24.00 94.03
C LEU A 239 42.27 -23.17 94.52
N GLU A 240 42.41 -21.91 94.09
CA GLU A 240 43.46 -21.00 94.56
C GLU A 240 43.29 -20.58 96.04
N SER A 241 42.10 -20.78 96.64
CA SER A 241 41.77 -20.32 98.00
C SER A 241 42.31 -21.16 99.17
N LYS A 242 43.12 -22.20 98.94
CA LYS A 242 43.28 -23.34 99.88
C LYS A 242 44.69 -23.66 100.40
N ILE A 243 45.66 -22.75 100.31
CA ILE A 243 47.03 -22.97 100.82
C ILE A 243 47.47 -21.83 101.77
N VAL A 244 47.81 -22.19 103.01
CA VAL A 244 48.43 -21.33 104.04
C VAL A 244 49.38 -22.20 104.88
N GLU A 245 50.60 -21.71 105.18
CA GLU A 245 51.60 -22.42 106.01
C GLU A 245 52.29 -21.50 107.05
N SER A 246 52.71 -22.11 108.17
CA SER A 246 53.77 -21.65 109.11
C SER A 246 53.53 -20.40 109.98
N PRO A 247 54.31 -20.15 111.07
CA PRO A 247 55.34 -20.98 111.75
C PRO A 247 55.02 -21.20 113.27
N GLU A 248 55.84 -21.77 114.16
CA GLU A 248 57.15 -22.46 114.07
C GLU A 248 57.09 -23.88 114.73
N GLU A 249 57.76 -24.37 115.80
CA GLU A 249 58.81 -23.91 116.75
C GLU A 249 60.00 -24.90 116.78
N LEU A 250 61.22 -24.41 117.01
CA LEU A 250 62.45 -25.06 116.59
C LEU A 250 63.37 -25.55 117.74
N LYS A 251 63.27 -26.82 118.16
CA LYS A 251 64.29 -27.41 119.08
C LYS A 251 64.77 -28.85 118.87
N ASN A 252 64.04 -29.74 118.18
CA ASN A 252 64.52 -31.09 117.83
C ASN A 252 65.28 -31.16 116.47
N TYR A 253 65.84 -30.03 116.04
CA TYR A 253 66.29 -29.78 114.67
C TYR A 253 67.49 -30.59 114.19
N LYS A 254 68.34 -31.14 115.09
CA LYS A 254 69.71 -31.54 114.71
C LYS A 254 69.89 -33.00 114.27
N GLU A 255 69.05 -33.92 114.74
CA GLU A 255 69.21 -35.36 114.48
C GLU A 255 68.24 -35.86 113.41
N HIS A 256 66.98 -35.41 113.48
CA HIS A 256 65.95 -35.64 112.46
C HIS A 256 66.41 -35.19 111.06
N MET A 257 67.28 -34.17 110.97
CA MET A 257 67.80 -33.63 109.71
C MET A 257 68.53 -34.65 108.83
N LYS A 258 69.16 -35.68 109.41
CA LYS A 258 69.90 -36.70 108.64
C LYS A 258 68.97 -37.68 107.92
N GLU A 259 67.94 -38.16 108.60
CA GLU A 259 66.86 -38.93 107.97
C GLU A 259 66.01 -38.07 107.04
N THR A 260 65.72 -36.81 107.42
CA THR A 260 64.92 -35.88 106.62
C THR A 260 65.59 -35.55 105.31
N VAL A 261 66.92 -35.41 105.22
CA VAL A 261 67.63 -35.29 103.93
C VAL A 261 67.43 -36.54 103.06
N GLN A 262 67.44 -37.74 103.64
CA GLN A 262 67.29 -38.99 102.88
C GLN A 262 65.84 -39.27 102.48
N LYS A 263 64.86 -38.90 103.32
CA LYS A 263 63.42 -38.85 102.99
C LYS A 263 63.15 -37.81 101.91
N LEU A 264 63.56 -36.54 102.11
CA LEU A 264 63.42 -35.46 101.13
C LEU A 264 64.05 -35.80 99.80
N LYS A 265 65.22 -36.46 99.77
CA LYS A 265 65.83 -36.87 98.51
C LYS A 265 64.96 -37.90 97.78
N LYS A 266 64.32 -38.85 98.50
CA LYS A 266 63.35 -39.77 97.89
C LYS A 266 62.03 -39.10 97.51
N THR A 267 61.40 -38.30 98.37
CA THR A 267 60.10 -37.67 98.05
C THR A 267 60.20 -36.51 97.07
N LYS A 268 61.27 -35.71 97.06
CA LYS A 268 61.46 -34.70 96.01
C LYS A 268 61.86 -35.32 94.68
N VAL A 269 62.71 -36.36 94.64
CA VAL A 269 62.97 -37.08 93.37
C VAL A 269 61.69 -37.72 92.86
N ARG A 270 60.94 -38.43 93.71
CA ARG A 270 59.67 -39.05 93.30
C ARG A 270 58.61 -38.02 92.86
N ASN A 271 58.39 -36.94 93.61
CA ASN A 271 57.46 -35.88 93.18
C ASN A 271 57.91 -35.22 91.87
N LEU A 272 59.22 -35.12 91.59
CA LEU A 272 59.72 -34.61 90.31
C LEU A 272 59.55 -35.64 89.18
N GLU A 273 59.74 -36.93 89.46
CA GLU A 273 59.45 -38.03 88.52
C GLU A 273 57.95 -38.05 88.18
N ASP A 274 57.07 -38.02 89.19
CA ASP A 274 55.61 -37.97 89.03
C ASP A 274 55.15 -36.69 88.27
N GLN A 275 55.76 -35.53 88.54
CA GLN A 275 55.50 -34.28 87.80
C GLN A 275 56.01 -34.33 86.35
N ILE A 276 57.16 -34.95 86.11
CA ILE A 276 57.71 -35.14 84.76
C ILE A 276 56.85 -36.12 83.96
N GLU A 277 56.33 -37.19 84.58
CA GLU A 277 55.43 -38.14 83.91
C GLU A 277 54.09 -37.49 83.56
N ASN A 278 53.45 -36.77 84.49
CA ASN A 278 52.25 -35.99 84.18
C ASN A 278 52.51 -34.96 83.07
N GLY A 279 53.60 -34.20 83.14
CA GLY A 279 53.97 -33.22 82.11
C GLY A 279 54.22 -33.86 80.74
N GLN A 280 54.75 -35.08 80.68
CA GLN A 280 54.89 -35.85 79.43
C GLN A 280 53.55 -36.35 78.89
N ILE A 281 52.63 -36.77 79.77
CA ILE A 281 51.26 -37.17 79.40
C ILE A 281 50.47 -35.97 78.85
N GLU A 282 50.52 -34.82 79.53
CA GLU A 282 49.90 -33.58 79.08
C GLU A 282 50.48 -33.10 77.74
N LEU A 283 51.80 -33.09 77.58
CA LEU A 283 52.47 -32.73 76.32
C LEU A 283 52.06 -33.65 75.16
N LYS A 284 51.94 -34.95 75.43
CA LYS A 284 51.50 -35.96 74.44
C LYS A 284 50.03 -35.81 74.04
N ASN A 285 49.17 -35.46 75.00
CA ASN A 285 47.76 -35.14 74.74
C ASN A 285 47.66 -33.85 73.90
N ALA A 286 48.33 -32.79 74.31
CA ALA A 286 48.37 -31.52 73.58
C ALA A 286 48.90 -31.67 72.14
N ALA A 287 49.95 -32.47 71.92
CA ALA A 287 50.45 -32.77 70.57
C ALA A 287 49.44 -33.57 69.71
N THR A 288 48.61 -34.40 70.35
CA THR A 288 47.53 -35.14 69.67
C THR A 288 46.39 -34.20 69.28
N ASP A 289 46.00 -33.30 70.18
CA ASP A 289 44.99 -32.27 69.92
C ASP A 289 45.44 -31.28 68.85
N GLU A 290 46.70 -30.83 68.88
CA GLU A 290 47.30 -29.98 67.84
C GLU A 290 47.24 -30.66 66.46
N MET A 291 47.52 -31.97 66.39
CA MET A 291 47.39 -32.73 65.14
C MET A 291 45.94 -32.85 64.68
N SER A 292 44.98 -32.98 65.61
CA SER A 292 43.54 -32.98 65.30
C SER A 292 43.10 -31.62 64.73
N LEU A 293 43.56 -30.52 65.33
CA LEU A 293 43.27 -29.15 64.90
C LEU A 293 43.88 -28.86 63.53
N LYS A 294 45.13 -29.28 63.26
CA LYS A 294 45.78 -29.20 61.94
C LYS A 294 44.96 -29.91 60.85
N ARG A 295 44.47 -31.13 61.13
CA ARG A 295 43.58 -31.87 60.20
C ARG A 295 42.27 -31.13 59.96
N LEU A 296 41.65 -30.59 61.02
CA LEU A 296 40.41 -29.81 60.91
C LEU A 296 40.60 -28.53 60.08
N VAL A 297 41.69 -27.78 60.31
CA VAL A 297 42.00 -26.55 59.55
C VAL A 297 42.21 -26.83 58.06
N ASN A 298 42.91 -27.92 57.71
CA ASN A 298 43.08 -28.32 56.31
C ASN A 298 41.73 -28.66 55.66
N ALA A 299 40.90 -29.48 56.32
CA ALA A 299 39.56 -29.81 55.84
C ALA A 299 38.60 -28.60 55.77
N LYS A 300 38.87 -27.50 56.49
CA LYS A 300 38.16 -26.22 56.34
C LYS A 300 38.68 -25.43 55.13
N ARG A 301 40.00 -25.39 54.88
CA ARG A 301 40.60 -24.74 53.69
C ARG A 301 40.12 -25.38 52.39
N GLU A 302 40.10 -26.71 52.30
CA GLU A 302 39.62 -27.44 51.12
C GLU A 302 38.13 -27.15 50.83
N LYS A 303 37.29 -27.12 51.87
CA LYS A 303 35.86 -26.78 51.75
C LYS A 303 35.64 -25.32 51.36
N LEU A 304 36.47 -24.40 51.84
CA LEU A 304 36.44 -22.99 51.44
C LEU A 304 36.82 -22.84 49.95
N SER A 305 37.96 -23.38 49.53
CA SER A 305 38.40 -23.34 48.12
C SER A 305 37.38 -23.97 47.17
N THR A 306 36.78 -25.10 47.57
CA THR A 306 35.68 -25.74 46.82
C THR A 306 34.46 -24.82 46.69
N ALA A 307 34.14 -24.03 47.72
CA ALA A 307 33.04 -23.07 47.68
C ALA A 307 33.39 -21.85 46.81
N GLU A 308 34.61 -21.32 46.90
CA GLU A 308 35.11 -20.21 46.07
C GLU A 308 35.07 -20.55 44.58
N ILE A 309 35.54 -21.75 44.19
CA ILE A 309 35.46 -22.24 42.80
C ILE A 309 34.00 -22.33 42.33
N ARG A 310 33.08 -22.82 43.18
CA ARG A 310 31.64 -22.91 42.84
C ARG A 310 30.99 -21.52 42.72
N ILE A 311 31.40 -20.54 43.54
CA ILE A 311 30.92 -19.15 43.46
C ILE A 311 31.44 -18.50 42.18
N LYS A 312 32.74 -18.63 41.86
CA LYS A 312 33.35 -18.10 40.64
C LYS A 312 32.66 -18.67 39.39
N LYS A 313 32.49 -19.99 39.32
CA LYS A 313 31.76 -20.60 38.21
C LYS A 313 30.33 -20.07 38.08
N LYS A 314 29.55 -19.99 39.17
CA LYS A 314 28.19 -19.41 39.12
C LYS A 314 28.18 -17.96 38.64
N HIS A 315 29.22 -17.18 38.93
CA HIS A 315 29.34 -15.81 38.42
C HIS A 315 29.66 -15.81 36.91
N GLU A 316 30.53 -16.70 36.45
CA GLU A 316 30.86 -16.87 35.03
C GLU A 316 29.63 -17.33 34.23
N ASP A 317 28.89 -18.34 34.73
CA ASP A 317 27.63 -18.83 34.16
C ASP A 317 26.58 -17.68 34.01
N VAL A 318 26.47 -16.81 35.02
CA VAL A 318 25.55 -15.65 35.02
C VAL A 318 25.97 -14.56 34.05
N GLU A 319 27.26 -14.24 33.95
CA GLU A 319 27.75 -13.24 32.98
C GLU A 319 27.67 -13.74 31.53
N GLN A 320 27.84 -15.05 31.30
CA GLN A 320 27.60 -15.63 29.99
C GLN A 320 26.12 -15.56 29.61
N TYR A 321 25.21 -15.94 30.51
CA TYR A 321 23.76 -15.82 30.31
C TYR A 321 23.33 -14.39 30.00
N LYS A 322 23.83 -13.39 30.75
CA LYS A 322 23.57 -11.96 30.48
C LYS A 322 23.96 -11.57 29.05
N ARG A 323 25.14 -11.98 28.56
CA ARG A 323 25.59 -11.68 27.19
C ARG A 323 24.64 -12.28 26.15
N THR A 324 24.27 -13.55 26.30
CA THR A 324 23.32 -14.21 25.38
C THR A 324 21.96 -13.52 25.34
N VAL A 325 21.44 -13.06 26.48
CA VAL A 325 20.19 -12.28 26.54
C VAL A 325 20.36 -10.91 25.85
N PHE A 326 21.46 -10.19 26.09
CA PHE A 326 21.74 -8.92 25.40
C PHE A 326 21.89 -9.09 23.88
N GLU A 327 22.60 -10.13 23.41
CA GLU A 327 22.74 -10.45 21.99
C GLU A 327 21.39 -10.73 21.32
N TYR A 328 20.51 -11.49 21.98
CA TYR A 328 19.16 -11.75 21.45
C TYR A 328 18.31 -10.48 21.42
N CYS A 329 18.31 -9.68 22.50
CA CYS A 329 17.62 -8.40 22.56
C CYS A 329 18.09 -7.42 21.47
N ASN A 330 19.40 -7.39 21.17
CA ASN A 330 19.94 -6.57 20.09
C ASN A 330 19.42 -7.02 18.72
N ARG A 331 19.41 -8.34 18.42
CA ARG A 331 18.84 -8.87 17.16
C ARG A 331 17.35 -8.55 17.00
N VAL A 332 16.58 -8.60 18.09
CA VAL A 332 15.17 -8.18 18.09
C VAL A 332 15.03 -6.68 17.79
N GLN A 333 15.89 -5.85 18.39
CA GLN A 333 15.92 -4.40 18.16
C GLN A 333 16.30 -4.04 16.72
N GLU A 334 17.29 -4.74 16.14
CA GLU A 334 17.72 -4.61 14.74
C GLU A 334 16.59 -4.96 13.76
N LYS A 335 15.98 -6.15 13.93
CA LYS A 335 14.78 -6.55 13.15
C LYS A 335 13.68 -5.48 13.23
N ARG A 336 13.40 -4.96 14.43
CA ARG A 336 12.38 -3.93 14.66
C ARG A 336 12.72 -2.61 13.96
N GLY A 337 14.00 -2.22 13.94
CA GLY A 337 14.49 -1.06 13.19
C GLY A 337 14.25 -1.21 11.69
N ALA A 338 14.65 -2.34 11.10
CA ALA A 338 14.43 -2.62 9.68
C ALA A 338 12.94 -2.63 9.30
N VAL A 339 12.06 -3.19 10.14
CA VAL A 339 10.60 -3.12 9.93
C VAL A 339 10.07 -1.69 10.01
N TYR A 340 10.55 -0.88 10.95
CA TYR A 340 10.16 0.54 11.06
C TYR A 340 10.59 1.36 9.83
N GLU A 341 11.77 1.08 9.27
CA GLU A 341 12.25 1.68 8.03
C GLU A 341 11.39 1.26 6.82
N LYS A 342 11.07 -0.04 6.66
CA LYS A 342 10.12 -0.55 5.65
C LYS A 342 8.79 0.22 5.71
N VAL A 343 8.18 0.32 6.90
CA VAL A 343 6.90 1.00 7.12
C VAL A 343 7.00 2.50 6.81
N THR A 344 8.11 3.16 7.20
CA THR A 344 8.35 4.58 6.91
C THR A 344 8.52 4.84 5.41
N ALA A 345 9.13 3.92 4.65
CA ALA A 345 9.21 4.01 3.19
C ALA A 345 7.83 3.84 2.53
N ILE A 346 7.06 2.81 2.93
CA ILE A 346 5.70 2.57 2.44
C ILE A 346 4.80 3.79 2.70
N HIS A 347 4.86 4.40 3.88
CA HIS A 347 4.08 5.60 4.19
C HIS A 347 4.43 6.80 3.29
N LYS A 348 5.71 6.98 2.93
CA LYS A 348 6.15 8.01 1.96
C LYS A 348 5.62 7.71 0.55
N GLU A 349 5.64 6.45 0.10
CA GLU A 349 5.04 6.06 -1.18
C GLU A 349 3.52 6.32 -1.21
N ILE A 350 2.79 5.97 -0.15
CA ILE A 350 1.35 6.23 -0.04
C ILE A 350 1.05 7.72 -0.18
N GLN A 351 1.81 8.60 0.49
CA GLN A 351 1.64 10.05 0.33
C GLN A 351 1.93 10.53 -1.11
N GLN A 352 2.99 10.03 -1.75
CA GLN A 352 3.28 10.38 -3.15
C GLN A 352 2.20 9.89 -4.14
N VAL A 353 1.63 8.70 -3.92
CA VAL A 353 0.52 8.17 -4.74
C VAL A 353 -0.74 9.00 -4.53
N ARG A 354 -1.09 9.36 -3.29
CA ARG A 354 -2.25 10.22 -2.99
C ARG A 354 -2.14 11.60 -3.66
N LEU A 355 -0.96 12.23 -3.64
CA LEU A 355 -0.71 13.49 -4.36
C LEU A 355 -0.87 13.34 -5.89
N LYS A 356 -0.39 12.23 -6.48
CA LYS A 356 -0.56 11.96 -7.92
C LYS A 356 -2.02 11.73 -8.29
N VAL A 357 -2.78 10.97 -7.50
CA VAL A 357 -4.23 10.77 -7.71
C VAL A 357 -5.00 12.10 -7.64
N GLN A 358 -4.65 12.98 -6.71
CA GLN A 358 -5.25 14.33 -6.66
C GLN A 358 -4.96 15.12 -7.96
N GLN A 359 -3.70 15.15 -8.41
CA GLN A 359 -3.32 15.85 -9.65
C GLN A 359 -4.00 15.26 -10.89
N LEU A 360 -4.17 13.94 -10.96
CA LEU A 360 -4.90 13.25 -12.04
C LEU A 360 -6.38 13.62 -12.03
N ASN A 361 -7.03 13.69 -10.85
CA ASN A 361 -8.42 14.12 -10.71
C ASN A 361 -8.61 15.59 -11.12
N GLU A 362 -7.76 16.49 -10.65
CA GLU A 362 -7.79 17.91 -11.03
C GLU A 362 -7.60 18.11 -12.54
N ASN A 363 -6.75 17.31 -13.18
CA ASN A 363 -6.55 17.35 -14.63
C ASN A 363 -7.72 16.71 -15.39
N THR A 364 -8.35 15.67 -14.86
CA THR A 364 -9.52 15.03 -15.47
C THR A 364 -10.71 15.98 -15.52
N GLU A 365 -11.01 16.70 -14.42
CA GLU A 365 -12.07 17.72 -14.42
C GLU A 365 -11.74 18.92 -15.34
N LYS A 366 -10.47 19.33 -15.46
CA LYS A 366 -10.05 20.35 -16.43
C LYS A 366 -10.32 19.92 -17.88
N GLU A 367 -9.97 18.69 -18.29
CA GLU A 367 -10.24 18.22 -19.65
C GLU A 367 -11.75 18.00 -19.89
N LYS A 368 -12.50 17.54 -18.88
CA LYS A 368 -13.96 17.42 -18.91
C LYS A 368 -14.66 18.76 -19.09
N MET A 369 -14.18 19.84 -18.44
CA MET A 369 -14.69 21.20 -18.68
C MET A 369 -14.43 21.67 -20.12
N LYS A 370 -13.23 21.44 -20.68
CA LYS A 370 -12.95 21.76 -22.10
C LYS A 370 -13.85 20.98 -23.06
N ALA A 371 -14.05 19.68 -22.83
CA ALA A 371 -14.92 18.86 -23.65
C ALA A 371 -16.38 19.37 -23.63
N GLN A 372 -16.85 19.81 -22.46
CA GLN A 372 -18.16 20.43 -22.30
C GLN A 372 -18.26 21.78 -23.03
N GLU A 373 -17.22 22.62 -22.96
CA GLU A 373 -17.14 23.90 -23.68
C GLU A 373 -17.17 23.69 -25.21
N ILE A 374 -16.36 22.75 -25.74
CA ILE A 374 -16.35 22.37 -27.16
C ILE A 374 -17.73 21.90 -27.61
N TYR A 375 -18.40 21.04 -26.81
CA TYR A 375 -19.75 20.56 -27.09
C TYR A 375 -20.78 21.70 -27.13
N LEU A 376 -20.74 22.62 -26.16
CA LEU A 376 -21.65 23.78 -26.13
C LEU A 376 -21.43 24.73 -27.31
N ASN A 377 -20.18 24.98 -27.69
CA ASN A 377 -19.83 25.80 -28.85
C ASN A 377 -20.29 25.17 -30.18
N LEU A 378 -20.08 23.86 -30.36
CA LEU A 378 -20.59 23.10 -31.51
C LEU A 378 -22.13 23.16 -31.57
N ARG A 379 -22.81 22.92 -30.44
CA ARG A 379 -24.26 22.96 -30.34
C ARG A 379 -24.81 24.34 -30.70
N ALA A 380 -24.27 25.42 -30.12
CA ALA A 380 -24.70 26.78 -30.41
C ALA A 380 -24.43 27.19 -31.88
N GLY A 381 -23.38 26.64 -32.50
CA GLY A 381 -23.13 26.77 -33.94
C GLY A 381 -24.20 26.10 -34.81
N LEU A 382 -24.61 24.88 -34.44
CA LEU A 382 -25.69 24.14 -35.13
C LEU A 382 -27.06 24.81 -34.94
N GLU A 383 -27.38 25.26 -33.73
CA GLU A 383 -28.64 25.97 -33.43
C GLU A 383 -28.77 27.26 -34.27
N LYS A 384 -27.70 28.06 -34.36
CA LYS A 384 -27.65 29.25 -35.24
C LYS A 384 -27.77 28.90 -36.72
N TYR A 385 -27.20 27.78 -37.16
CA TYR A 385 -27.31 27.33 -38.56
C TYR A 385 -28.75 26.90 -38.90
N HIS A 386 -29.41 26.16 -38.01
CA HIS A 386 -30.83 25.80 -38.17
C HIS A 386 -31.75 27.03 -38.14
N GLU A 387 -31.50 27.99 -37.25
CA GLU A 387 -32.25 29.24 -37.18
C GLU A 387 -32.11 30.07 -38.48
N ALA A 388 -30.89 30.13 -39.05
CA ALA A 388 -30.65 30.78 -40.33
C ALA A 388 -31.40 30.09 -41.48
N LEU A 389 -31.36 28.75 -41.55
CA LEU A 389 -32.11 27.98 -42.55
C LEU A 389 -33.62 28.20 -42.43
N ALA A 390 -34.17 28.21 -41.20
CA ALA A 390 -35.58 28.45 -40.95
C ALA A 390 -36.03 29.84 -41.45
N LYS A 391 -35.30 30.90 -41.07
CA LYS A 391 -35.59 32.27 -41.52
C LYS A 391 -35.52 32.43 -43.04
N ILE A 392 -34.58 31.75 -43.70
CA ILE A 392 -34.51 31.77 -45.16
C ILE A 392 -35.72 31.03 -45.76
N ALA A 393 -36.10 29.86 -45.24
CA ALA A 393 -37.28 29.12 -45.70
C ALA A 393 -38.59 29.93 -45.52
N GLU A 394 -38.75 30.63 -44.39
CA GLU A 394 -39.87 31.55 -44.14
C GLU A 394 -39.90 32.70 -45.17
N SER A 395 -38.76 33.32 -45.46
CA SER A 395 -38.68 34.38 -46.48
C SER A 395 -39.02 33.89 -47.90
N TYR A 396 -38.70 32.64 -48.22
CA TYR A 396 -39.07 31.99 -49.49
C TYR A 396 -40.55 31.58 -49.54
N ALA A 397 -41.21 31.38 -48.39
CA ALA A 397 -42.66 31.18 -48.34
C ALA A 397 -43.40 32.51 -48.56
N ALA A 398 -43.07 33.55 -47.79
CA ALA A 398 -43.73 34.86 -47.88
C ALA A 398 -43.64 35.45 -49.31
N SER A 399 -42.44 35.47 -49.91
CA SER A 399 -42.20 35.99 -51.27
C SER A 399 -42.75 35.11 -52.41
N ARG A 400 -43.46 34.04 -52.06
CA ARG A 400 -44.21 33.15 -52.96
C ARG A 400 -45.71 33.43 -52.89
N ASP A 401 -46.26 33.63 -51.69
CA ASP A 401 -47.68 33.89 -51.49
C ASP A 401 -48.09 35.25 -52.12
N GLU A 402 -47.20 36.25 -52.03
CA GLU A 402 -47.27 37.53 -52.77
C GLU A 402 -47.33 37.35 -54.31
N LYS A 403 -46.79 36.26 -54.84
CA LYS A 403 -46.78 35.93 -56.28
C LYS A 403 -47.92 35.01 -56.71
N THR A 404 -48.79 34.63 -55.78
CA THR A 404 -50.03 33.88 -56.05
C THR A 404 -51.29 34.68 -55.69
N THR A 405 -51.12 35.94 -55.30
CA THR A 405 -52.19 36.90 -54.99
C THR A 405 -52.22 38.10 -55.95
N SER A 406 -51.51 37.99 -57.07
CA SER A 406 -51.42 38.89 -58.24
C SER A 406 -51.35 38.06 -59.52
#